data_AF-A0AA88QXA0-F1
#
_entry.id   AF-A0AA88QXA0-F1
#
_cell.length_a   1.000
_cell.length_b   1.000
_cell.length_c   1.000
_cell.angle_alpha   90.00
_cell.angle_beta   90.00
_cell.angle_gamma   90.00
#
_symmetry.space_group_name_H-M   'P 1'
#
loop_
_entity.id
_entity.type
_entity.pdbx_description
1 polymer ?
#
loop_
_entity_poly.entity_id
_entity_poly.type
_entity_poly.pdbx_seq_one_letter_code
_entity_poly.pdbx_strand_id
1 'polypeptide(L)'
;MKIMVADENKVESDSMCQNFTWTLQGIVFSSNMMVLPLGGYEHVLGLSWLKKLGQVQFDFKEMTMTLNIGGKPITFHGGNDFDHWYSKRNQLI
;
A
#
# COMPACT_ATOMS: atom_id res chain seq x y z
N MET A 1 -14.41 -2.14 13.74
CA MET A 1 -13.08 -2.47 14.31
C MET A 1 -12.25 -1.20 14.37
N LYS A 2 -11.53 -0.92 15.48
CA LYS A 2 -10.67 0.27 15.59
C LYS A 2 -9.28 0.00 15.00
N ILE A 3 -8.86 0.82 14.06
CA ILE A 3 -7.59 0.69 13.34
C ILE A 3 -6.79 1.95 13.59
N MET A 4 -5.55 1.78 14.02
CA MET A 4 -4.60 2.87 14.10
C MET A 4 -3.97 3.04 12.73
N VAL A 5 -4.11 4.23 12.15
CA VAL A 5 -3.45 4.62 10.91
C VAL A 5 -2.11 5.30 11.22
N ALA A 6 -1.29 5.53 10.19
CA ALA A 6 0.09 6.00 10.34
C ALA A 6 0.22 7.39 11.01
N ASP A 7 -0.83 8.20 10.98
CA ASP A 7 -0.90 9.52 11.63
C ASP A 7 -1.45 9.44 13.07
N GLU A 8 -1.45 8.24 13.66
CA GLU A 8 -1.94 7.94 15.01
C GLU A 8 -3.45 8.13 15.22
N ASN A 9 -4.19 8.52 14.17
CA ASN A 9 -5.64 8.59 14.25
C ASN A 9 -6.24 7.18 14.36
N LYS A 10 -7.35 7.09 15.09
CA LYS A 10 -8.13 5.86 15.17
C LYS A 10 -9.29 5.98 14.21
N VAL A 11 -9.25 5.20 13.15
CA VAL A 11 -10.35 5.09 12.20
C VAL A 11 -11.18 3.86 12.57
N GLU A 12 -12.47 4.07 12.70
CA GLU A 12 -13.43 2.97 12.79
C GLU A 12 -13.75 2.50 11.38
N SER A 13 -13.61 1.19 11.16
CA SER A 13 -14.07 0.53 9.94
C SER A 13 -15.11 -0.50 10.27
N ASP A 14 -16.22 -0.44 9.54
CA ASP A 14 -17.36 -1.33 9.71
C ASP A 14 -17.43 -2.41 8.62
N SER A 15 -16.48 -2.42 7.67
CA SER A 15 -16.51 -3.37 6.55
C SER A 15 -15.12 -3.84 6.10
N MET A 16 -15.06 -5.12 5.73
CA MET A 16 -13.87 -5.80 5.21
C MET A 16 -14.24 -6.48 3.89
N CYS A 17 -13.48 -6.21 2.83
CA CYS A 17 -13.52 -6.96 1.59
C CYS A 17 -12.61 -8.19 1.72
N GLN A 18 -13.22 -9.37 1.81
CA GLN A 18 -12.46 -10.62 1.85
C GLN A 18 -11.96 -11.00 0.46
N ASN A 19 -10.76 -11.58 0.39
CA ASN A 19 -10.13 -12.03 -0.86
C ASN A 19 -10.11 -10.97 -1.97
N PHE A 20 -10.00 -9.70 -1.59
CA PHE A 20 -9.95 -8.60 -2.54
C PHE A 20 -8.72 -8.76 -3.43
N THR A 21 -8.95 -8.76 -4.74
CA THR A 21 -7.92 -8.98 -5.75
C THR A 21 -7.58 -7.65 -6.39
N TRP A 22 -6.30 -7.32 -6.45
CA TRP A 22 -5.79 -6.07 -6.98
C TRP A 22 -4.50 -6.33 -7.77
N THR A 23 -4.14 -5.38 -8.62
CA THR A 23 -2.97 -5.50 -9.49
C THR A 23 -1.95 -4.42 -9.13
N LEU A 24 -0.70 -4.81 -8.99
CA LEU A 24 0.44 -3.90 -8.87
C LEU A 24 1.38 -4.14 -10.04
N GLN A 25 1.51 -3.16 -10.94
CA GLN A 25 2.40 -3.24 -12.12
C GLN A 25 2.27 -4.56 -12.89
N GLY A 26 1.05 -5.03 -13.10
CA GLY A 26 0.74 -6.27 -13.83
C GLY A 26 0.78 -7.55 -12.99
N ILE A 27 1.17 -7.50 -11.71
CA ILE A 27 1.14 -8.64 -10.80
C ILE A 27 -0.11 -8.61 -9.95
N VAL A 28 -0.84 -9.73 -9.95
CA VAL A 28 -2.09 -9.89 -9.19
C VAL A 28 -1.80 -10.34 -7.77
N PHE A 29 -2.36 -9.62 -6.80
CA PHE A 29 -2.33 -9.95 -5.38
C PHE A 29 -3.74 -10.15 -4.85
N SER A 30 -3.87 -10.98 -3.81
CA SER A 30 -5.13 -11.12 -3.08
C SER A 30 -4.90 -11.01 -1.57
N SER A 31 -5.73 -10.19 -0.91
CA SER A 31 -5.71 -10.02 0.53
C SER A 31 -7.05 -9.54 1.05
N ASN A 32 -7.31 -9.80 2.33
CA ASN A 32 -8.41 -9.15 3.04
C ASN A 32 -8.07 -7.67 3.21
N MET A 33 -8.94 -6.80 2.70
CA MET A 33 -8.77 -5.35 2.74
C MET A 33 -9.86 -4.72 3.59
N MET A 34 -9.47 -3.76 4.43
CA MET A 34 -10.39 -3.06 5.31
C MET A 34 -10.78 -1.74 4.66
N VAL A 35 -12.08 -1.45 4.62
CA VAL A 35 -12.58 -0.23 3.97
C VAL A 35 -12.47 0.91 4.98
N LEU A 36 -11.64 1.89 4.68
CA LEU A 36 -11.44 3.06 5.53
C LEU A 36 -11.95 4.31 4.79
N PRO A 37 -12.68 5.22 5.45
CA PRO A 37 -13.04 6.51 4.90
C PRO A 37 -11.85 7.49 4.93
N LEU A 38 -10.69 7.07 4.39
CA LEU A 38 -9.51 7.89 4.27
C LEU A 38 -9.60 8.72 2.98
N GLY A 39 -9.87 10.01 3.10
CA GLY A 39 -9.88 10.91 1.96
C GLY A 39 -8.50 10.96 1.27
N GLY A 40 -8.40 10.38 0.07
CA GLY A 40 -7.24 10.52 -0.81
C GLY A 40 -6.28 9.33 -0.91
N TYR A 41 -6.62 8.15 -0.36
CA TYR A 41 -5.84 6.92 -0.55
C TYR A 41 -6.75 5.81 -1.10
N GLU A 42 -6.36 5.18 -2.20
CA GLU A 42 -7.15 4.09 -2.80
C GLU A 42 -6.94 2.78 -2.03
N HIS A 43 -5.70 2.48 -1.64
CA HIS A 43 -5.33 1.25 -0.94
C HIS A 43 -4.22 1.49 0.09
N VAL A 44 -4.43 1.04 1.34
CA VAL A 44 -3.41 1.04 2.40
C VAL A 44 -3.04 -0.39 2.74
N LEU A 45 -1.77 -0.74 2.53
CA LEU A 45 -1.25 -2.09 2.76
C LEU A 45 -0.59 -2.17 4.14
N GLY A 46 -1.29 -2.79 5.08
CA GLY A 46 -0.79 -2.95 6.44
C GLY A 46 0.26 -4.05 6.59
N LEU A 47 0.82 -4.13 7.80
CA LEU A 47 1.80 -5.15 8.21
C LEU A 47 1.33 -6.60 7.96
N SER A 48 0.04 -6.88 8.03
CA SER A 48 -0.52 -8.22 7.78
C SER A 48 -0.30 -8.69 6.35
N TRP A 49 -0.30 -7.77 5.38
CA TRP A 49 0.02 -8.07 3.99
C TRP A 49 1.53 -8.19 3.80
N LEU A 50 2.31 -7.24 4.33
CA LEU A 50 3.78 -7.27 4.24
C LEU A 50 4.37 -8.57 4.80
N LYS A 51 3.83 -9.10 5.91
CA LYS A 51 4.24 -10.39 6.48
C LYS A 51 4.10 -11.56 5.51
N LYS A 52 3.15 -11.53 4.56
CA LYS A 52 2.93 -12.59 3.58
C LYS A 52 3.99 -12.60 2.47
N LEU A 53 4.66 -11.47 2.24
CA LEU A 53 5.69 -11.34 1.21
C LEU A 53 7.02 -11.96 1.64
N GLY A 54 7.22 -12.19 2.95
CA GLY A 54 8.49 -12.65 3.49
C GLY A 54 9.56 -11.56 3.40
N GLN A 55 10.69 -11.87 2.77
CA GLN A 55 11.78 -10.92 2.61
C GLN A 55 11.46 -9.93 1.48
N VAL A 56 11.50 -8.64 1.82
CA VAL A 56 11.33 -7.53 0.88
C VAL A 56 12.54 -6.60 1.00
N GLN A 57 13.07 -6.18 -0.15
CA GLN A 57 14.13 -5.18 -0.24
C GLN A 57 13.53 -3.87 -0.77
N PHE A 58 13.72 -2.80 -0.02
CA PHE A 58 13.37 -1.44 -0.44
C PHE A 58 14.65 -0.68 -0.78
N ASP A 59 14.72 -0.13 -1.99
CA ASP A 59 15.65 0.93 -2.33
C ASP A 59 14.88 2.24 -2.37
N PHE A 60 14.96 3.01 -1.29
CA PHE A 60 14.24 4.29 -1.18
C PHE A 60 14.86 5.39 -2.05
N LYS A 61 16.11 5.24 -2.48
CA LYS A 61 16.77 6.20 -3.36
C LYS A 61 16.25 6.05 -4.79
N GLU A 62 16.18 4.81 -5.27
CA GLU A 62 15.66 4.49 -6.61
C GLU A 62 14.13 4.28 -6.60
N MET A 63 13.49 4.42 -5.44
CA MET A 63 12.07 4.14 -5.21
C MET A 63 11.65 2.75 -5.69
N THR A 64 12.45 1.72 -5.45
CA THR A 64 12.12 0.35 -5.85
C THR A 64 11.79 -0.55 -4.67
N MET A 65 10.90 -1.52 -4.90
CA MET A 65 10.57 -2.59 -3.98
C MET A 65 10.79 -3.92 -4.69
N THR A 66 11.69 -4.76 -4.18
CA THR A 66 11.95 -6.10 -4.72
C THR A 66 11.50 -7.16 -3.74
N LEU A 67 10.76 -8.16 -4.23
CA LEU A 67 10.32 -9.31 -3.44
C LEU A 67 10.37 -10.59 -4.26
N ASN A 68 10.50 -11.74 -3.58
CA ASN A 68 10.57 -13.04 -4.24
C ASN A 68 9.18 -13.67 -4.38
N ILE A 69 8.73 -13.90 -5.61
CA ILE A 69 7.52 -14.68 -5.90
C ILE A 69 7.92 -15.97 -6.61
N GLY A 70 7.63 -17.13 -6.00
CA GLY A 70 7.94 -18.43 -6.59
C GLY A 70 9.43 -18.63 -6.91
N GLY A 71 10.32 -18.07 -6.06
CA GLY A 71 11.78 -18.14 -6.25
C GLY A 71 12.34 -17.17 -7.30
N LYS A 72 11.51 -16.28 -7.86
CA LYS A 72 11.95 -15.24 -8.80
C LYS A 72 11.85 -13.86 -8.16
N PRO A 73 12.91 -13.04 -8.22
CA PRO A 73 12.83 -11.65 -7.79
C PRO A 73 11.95 -10.86 -8.75
N ILE A 74 11.02 -10.09 -8.20
CA ILE A 74 10.18 -9.15 -8.92
C ILE A 74 10.38 -7.77 -8.31
N THR A 75 10.68 -6.78 -9.15
CA THR A 75 10.93 -5.41 -8.74
C THR A 75 9.80 -4.49 -9.21
N PHE A 76 9.19 -3.79 -8.26
CA PHE A 76 8.20 -2.74 -8.46
C PHE A 76 8.88 -1.38 -8.38
N HIS A 77 8.44 -0.45 -9.21
CA HIS A 77 8.98 0.91 -9.28
C HIS A 77 7.99 1.94 -8.72
N GLY A 78 8.47 2.91 -7.95
CA GLY A 78 7.65 4.04 -7.50
C GLY A 78 7.12 4.81 -8.71
N GLY A 79 5.87 5.25 -8.62
CA GLY A 79 5.30 6.15 -9.62
C GLY A 79 5.84 7.57 -9.43
N ASN A 80 6.05 8.29 -10.54
CA ASN A 80 6.47 9.70 -10.52
C ASN A 80 5.37 10.66 -10.03
N ASP A 81 4.15 10.15 -9.82
CA ASP A 81 2.98 10.96 -9.51
C ASP A 81 2.90 11.38 -8.03
N PHE A 82 3.67 10.73 -7.14
CA PHE A 82 3.63 11.06 -5.71
C PHE A 82 4.16 12.47 -5.43
N ASP A 83 5.23 12.89 -6.10
CA ASP A 83 5.77 14.25 -5.97
C ASP A 83 4.79 15.30 -6.51
N HIS A 84 4.07 14.99 -7.58
CA HIS A 84 3.02 15.86 -8.13
C HIS A 84 1.80 15.97 -7.20
N TRP A 85 1.36 14.86 -6.60
CA TRP A 85 0.25 14.85 -5.65
C TRP A 85 0.60 15.54 -4.32
N TYR A 86 1.79 15.26 -3.77
CA TYR A 86 2.26 15.84 -2.51
C TYR A 86 2.46 17.36 -2.63
N SER A 87 3.01 17.83 -3.75
CA SER A 87 3.18 19.26 -4.03
C SER A 87 1.84 19.99 -4.19
N LYS A 88 0.84 19.40 -4.87
CA LYS A 88 -0.51 20.00 -4.96
C LYS A 88 -1.21 20.11 -3.60
N ARG A 89 -1.05 19.12 -2.72
CA ARG A 89 -1.73 19.11 -1.42
C ARG A 89 -1.14 20.12 -0.44
N ASN A 90 0.18 20.36 -0.49
CA ASN A 90 0.86 21.36 0.34
C ASN A 90 0.79 22.81 -0.21
N GLN A 91 0.19 23.03 -1.38
CA GLN A 91 -0.13 24.37 -1.90
C GLN A 91 -1.55 24.84 -1.53
N LEU A 92 -2.36 23.99 -0.88
CA LEU A 92 -3.74 24.28 -0.49
C LEU A 92 -3.88 24.52 1.03
N ILE A 93 -2.78 24.85 1.71
CA ILE A 93 -2.74 25.27 3.12
C ILE A 93 -2.24 26.71 3.21
#